data_AF-A0A7V9GV10-F1
#
_entry.id   AF-A0A7V9GV10-F1
#
_cell.length_a   1.000
_cell.length_b   1.000
_cell.length_c   1.000
_cell.angle_alpha   90.00
_cell.angle_beta   90.00
_cell.angle_gamma   90.00
#
_symmetry.space_group_name_H-M   'P 1'
#
loop_
_entity.id
_entity.type
_entity.pdbx_description
1 polymer ?
#
loop_
_entity_poly.entity_id
_entity_poly.type
_entity_poly.pdbx_seq_one_letter_code
_entity_poly.pdbx_strand_id
1 'polypeptide(L)'
;LTLVLPNLARRFPLACGPEPERLGLRVPSLPPALAALGKVRWPVLQSSANVSGAADARRYEDVERAIRSGVDLGIDGGELPGAPSTVVDLSAWEDSSEYRILREGAVSATALAATLNRP
;
A
#
# COMPACT_ATOMS: atom_id res chain seq x y z
N LEU A 1 -0.84 -0.37 6.57
CA LEU A 1 -0.78 -1.84 6.43
C LEU A 1 -1.17 -2.20 5.01
N THR A 2 -0.49 -3.17 4.42
CA THR A 2 -0.78 -3.79 3.13
C THR A 2 -0.81 -5.30 3.36
N LEU A 3 -1.83 -5.96 2.83
CA LEU A 3 -2.04 -7.40 2.97
C LEU A 3 -1.82 -8.09 1.63
N VAL A 4 -0.99 -9.12 1.59
CA VAL A 4 -0.90 -10.02 0.44
C VAL A 4 -1.86 -11.18 0.70
N LEU A 5 -2.80 -11.37 -0.22
CA LEU A 5 -3.91 -12.33 -0.10
C LEU A 5 -3.96 -13.24 -1.33
N PRO A 6 -4.62 -14.41 -1.24
CA PRO A 6 -4.91 -15.24 -2.39
C PRO A 6 -5.75 -14.49 -3.44
N ASN A 7 -5.42 -14.67 -4.71
CA ASN A 7 -6.07 -14.09 -5.87
C ASN A 7 -6.41 -15.18 -6.89
N LEU A 8 -7.17 -16.19 -6.46
CA LEU A 8 -7.48 -17.38 -7.24
C LEU A 8 -8.23 -17.10 -8.56
N ALA A 9 -8.94 -15.97 -8.60
CA ALA A 9 -9.62 -15.49 -9.81
C ALA A 9 -8.71 -14.63 -10.71
N ARG A 10 -7.43 -14.47 -10.36
CA ARG A 10 -6.40 -13.68 -11.07
C ARG A 10 -6.87 -12.27 -11.43
N ARG A 11 -7.57 -11.61 -10.50
CA ARG A 11 -8.06 -10.23 -10.70
C ARG A 11 -6.90 -9.26 -10.69
N PHE A 12 -7.00 -8.20 -11.51
CA PHE A 12 -5.96 -7.16 -11.60
C PHE A 12 -4.56 -7.72 -11.89
N PRO A 13 -4.35 -8.46 -13.00
CA PRO A 13 -3.09 -9.17 -13.26
C PRO A 13 -1.86 -8.25 -13.30
N LEU A 14 -2.03 -6.99 -13.74
CA LEU A 14 -0.96 -5.98 -13.75
C LEU A 14 -0.52 -5.52 -12.34
N ALA A 15 -1.31 -5.83 -11.31
CA ALA A 15 -1.04 -5.47 -9.91
C ALA A 15 -0.40 -6.61 -9.10
N CYS A 16 -0.22 -7.80 -9.69
CA CYS A 16 0.18 -9.02 -8.96
C CYS A 16 1.69 -9.30 -8.97
N GLY A 17 2.50 -8.43 -9.58
CA GLY A 17 3.93 -8.70 -9.76
C GLY A 17 4.18 -10.02 -10.51
N PRO A 18 5.16 -10.85 -10.10
CA PRO A 18 5.45 -12.12 -10.75
C PRO A 18 4.48 -13.26 -10.39
N GLU A 19 3.62 -13.08 -9.38
CA GLU A 19 2.77 -14.13 -8.80
C GLU A 19 1.27 -13.78 -8.97
N PRO A 20 0.64 -14.10 -10.13
CA PRO A 20 -0.75 -13.71 -10.42
C PRO A 20 -1.80 -14.27 -9.46
N GLU A 21 -1.46 -15.33 -8.73
CA GLU A 21 -2.30 -15.96 -7.71
C GLU A 21 -2.30 -15.22 -6.37
N ARG A 22 -1.53 -14.12 -6.24
CA ARG A 22 -1.43 -13.32 -5.02
C ARG A 22 -1.60 -11.85 -5.34
N LEU A 23 -2.28 -11.12 -4.46
CA LEU A 23 -2.56 -9.70 -4.65
C LEU A 23 -2.31 -8.91 -3.37
N GLY A 24 -1.51 -7.84 -3.49
CA GLY A 24 -1.31 -6.86 -2.43
C GLY A 24 -2.46 -5.85 -2.39
N LEU A 25 -3.17 -5.78 -1.26
CA LEU A 25 -4.28 -4.84 -1.04
C LEU A 25 -3.99 -3.93 0.15
N ARG A 26 -4.41 -2.67 0.02
CA ARG A 26 -4.34 -1.67 1.10
C ARG A 26 -5.57 -0.78 1.07
N VAL A 27 -6.10 -0.52 2.26
CA VAL A 27 -7.02 0.60 2.51
C VAL A 27 -6.21 1.72 3.16
N PRO A 28 -5.88 2.82 2.46
CA PRO A 28 -5.08 3.88 3.05
C PRO A 28 -5.90 4.64 4.11
N SER A 29 -5.28 4.91 5.26
CA SER A 29 -5.79 5.93 6.18
C SER A 29 -5.43 7.28 5.57
N LEU A 30 -6.45 8.02 5.13
CA LEU A 30 -6.30 9.31 4.46
C LEU A 30 -6.40 10.44 5.50
N PRO A 31 -5.49 11.44 5.46
CA PRO A 31 -5.63 12.63 6.30
C PRO A 31 -6.89 13.42 5.90
N PRO A 32 -7.39 14.32 6.77
CA PRO A 32 -8.58 15.12 6.47
C PRO A 32 -8.51 15.87 5.14
N ALA A 33 -7.32 16.37 4.76
CA ALA A 33 -7.08 17.04 3.48
C ALA A 33 -7.37 16.14 2.25
N LEU A 34 -7.24 14.82 2.40
CA LEU A 34 -7.45 13.82 1.35
C LEU A 34 -8.75 13.03 1.53
N ALA A 35 -9.60 13.37 2.51
CA ALA A 35 -10.80 12.59 2.85
C ALA A 35 -11.77 12.41 1.66
N ALA A 36 -11.81 13.35 0.72
CA ALA A 36 -12.63 13.26 -0.48
C ALA A 36 -12.25 12.06 -1.38
N LEU A 37 -10.99 11.62 -1.36
CA LEU A 37 -10.53 10.45 -2.11
C LEU A 37 -11.16 9.15 -1.61
N GLY A 38 -11.65 9.12 -0.36
CA GLY A 38 -12.42 7.99 0.17
C GLY A 38 -13.75 7.74 -0.57
N LYS A 39 -14.20 8.68 -1.42
CA LYS A 39 -15.39 8.52 -2.26
C LYS A 39 -15.10 7.86 -3.61
N VAL A 40 -13.83 7.64 -3.94
CA VAL A 40 -13.44 6.94 -5.18
C VAL A 40 -13.91 5.50 -5.11
N ARG A 41 -14.75 5.10 -6.07
CA ARG A 41 -15.37 3.75 -6.11
C ARG A 41 -14.52 2.68 -6.78
N TRP A 42 -13.42 3.09 -7.40
CA TRP A 42 -12.54 2.22 -8.18
C TRP A 42 -11.26 1.90 -7.41
N PRO A 43 -10.75 0.66 -7.46
CA PRO A 43 -9.44 0.36 -6.93
C PRO A 43 -8.38 1.13 -7.71
N VAL A 44 -7.36 1.62 -6.99
CA VAL A 44 -6.25 2.37 -7.58
C VAL A 44 -5.00 1.53 -7.47
N LEU A 45 -4.42 1.18 -8.62
CA LEU A 45 -3.07 0.62 -8.68
C LEU A 45 -2.08 1.77 -8.46
N GLN A 46 -1.25 1.68 -7.42
CA GLN A 46 -0.35 2.75 -7.03
C GLN A 46 1.02 2.20 -6.61
N SER A 47 2.07 2.73 -7.24
CA SER A 47 3.46 2.68 -6.75
C SER A 47 3.82 4.02 -6.12
N SER A 48 4.90 4.07 -5.34
CA SER A 48 5.43 5.32 -4.81
C SER A 48 5.65 6.36 -5.93
N ALA A 49 5.37 7.64 -5.62
CA ALA A 49 5.36 8.74 -6.60
C ALA A 49 6.76 9.34 -6.80
N ASN A 50 7.71 8.48 -7.17
CA ASN A 50 9.12 8.82 -7.38
C ASN A 50 9.68 7.99 -8.54
N VAL A 51 10.79 8.44 -9.12
CA VAL A 51 11.53 7.61 -10.08
C VAL A 51 12.05 6.36 -9.34
N SER A 52 12.00 5.21 -10.02
CA SER A 52 12.40 3.94 -9.43
C SER A 52 13.83 4.01 -8.88
N GLY A 53 13.99 3.64 -7.60
CA GLY A 53 15.27 3.70 -6.89
C GLY A 53 15.60 5.05 -6.25
N ALA A 54 14.86 6.12 -6.56
CA ALA A 54 14.97 7.39 -5.87
C ALA A 54 14.30 7.34 -4.49
N ALA A 55 14.58 8.35 -3.65
CA ALA A 55 13.94 8.49 -2.35
C ALA A 55 12.42 8.70 -2.48
N ASP A 56 11.67 8.21 -1.51
CA ASP A 56 10.22 8.43 -1.44
C ASP A 56 9.92 9.92 -1.16
N ALA A 57 9.03 10.50 -1.97
CA ALA A 57 8.54 11.87 -1.76
C ALA A 57 7.64 11.94 -0.51
N ARG A 58 7.91 12.90 0.38
CA ARG A 58 7.09 13.14 1.57
C ARG A 58 6.13 14.30 1.42
N ARG A 59 6.47 15.26 0.57
CA ARG A 59 5.66 16.43 0.21
C ARG A 59 5.43 16.46 -1.29
N TYR A 60 4.42 17.21 -1.72
CA TYR A 60 4.16 17.39 -3.14
C TYR A 60 5.35 18.04 -3.86
N GLU A 61 6.03 19.00 -3.23
CA GLU A 61 7.24 19.61 -3.80
C GLU A 61 8.41 18.65 -4.00
N ASP A 62 8.49 17.57 -3.22
CA ASP A 62 9.56 16.55 -3.30
C ASP A 62 9.39 15.65 -4.54
N VAL A 63 8.16 15.57 -5.09
CA VAL A 63 7.90 14.79 -6.30
C VAL A 63 8.66 15.42 -7.47
N GLU A 64 9.44 14.59 -8.16
CA GLU A 64 10.25 15.03 -9.29
C GLU A 64 9.41 15.76 -10.35
N ARG A 65 9.98 16.85 -10.90
CA ARG A 65 9.28 17.70 -11.87
C ARG A 65 8.75 16.90 -13.05
N ALA A 66 9.51 15.92 -13.55
CA ALA A 66 9.13 15.08 -14.67
C ALA A 66 7.81 14.33 -14.42
N ILE A 67 7.61 13.82 -13.20
CA ILE A 67 6.36 13.18 -12.78
C ILE A 67 5.26 14.24 -12.66
N ARG A 68 5.52 15.35 -11.95
CA ARG A 68 4.52 16.42 -11.75
C ARG A 68 4.01 17.04 -13.05
N SER A 69 4.85 17.12 -14.09
CA SER A 69 4.45 17.63 -15.41
C SER A 69 3.71 16.60 -16.27
N GLY A 70 3.77 15.31 -15.91
CA GLY A 70 3.22 14.21 -16.71
C GLY A 70 1.89 13.66 -16.20
N VAL A 71 1.37 14.16 -15.07
CA VAL A 71 0.10 13.71 -14.49
C VAL A 71 -1.07 14.59 -14.94
N ASP A 72 -2.23 13.98 -15.17
CA ASP A 72 -3.47 14.71 -15.45
C ASP A 72 -3.96 15.51 -14.22
N LEU A 73 -3.61 15.05 -13.01
CA LEU A 73 -3.99 15.66 -11.74
C LEU A 73 -2.91 15.44 -10.68
N GLY A 74 -2.40 16.55 -10.13
CA GLY A 74 -1.58 16.56 -8.92
C GLY A 74 -2.42 17.00 -7.72
N ILE A 75 -2.33 16.25 -6.62
CA ILE A 75 -3.03 16.57 -5.37
C ILE A 75 -1.98 16.80 -4.28
N ASP A 76 -1.94 18.03 -3.77
CA ASP A 76 -1.14 18.33 -2.58
C ASP A 76 -1.93 17.95 -1.31
N GLY A 77 -1.52 16.85 -0.70
CA GLY A 77 -2.11 16.31 0.54
C GLY A 77 -1.38 16.74 1.81
N GLY A 78 -0.40 17.63 1.71
CA GLY A 78 0.51 17.97 2.81
C GLY A 78 1.63 16.95 3.02
N GLU A 79 2.31 17.03 4.17
CA GLU A 79 3.46 16.19 4.49
C GLU A 79 3.04 14.80 5.01
N LEU A 80 3.59 13.75 4.39
CA LEU A 80 3.44 12.38 4.84
C LEU A 80 4.41 12.06 5.99
N PRO A 81 4.04 11.17 6.93
CA PRO A 81 4.89 10.77 8.05
C PRO A 81 6.17 10.01 7.63
N GLY A 82 6.33 9.67 6.34
CA GLY A 82 7.54 9.09 5.77
C GLY A 82 7.72 7.59 5.99
N ALA A 83 7.01 6.99 6.94
CA ALA A 83 7.04 5.54 7.13
C ALA A 83 6.19 4.83 6.06
N PRO A 84 6.76 3.90 5.28
CA PRO A 84 5.97 3.16 4.30
C PRO A 84 5.04 2.16 4.99
N SER A 85 4.10 1.58 4.23
CA SER A 85 3.21 0.57 4.78
C SER A 85 3.95 -0.71 5.17
N THR A 86 3.65 -1.24 6.36
CA THR A 86 3.94 -2.64 6.69
C THR A 86 3.24 -3.55 5.70
N VAL A 87 3.95 -4.56 5.19
CA VAL A 87 3.43 -5.56 4.25
C VAL A 87 3.43 -6.92 4.94
N VAL A 88 2.26 -7.54 5.01
CA VAL A 88 2.06 -8.86 5.63
C VAL A 88 1.49 -9.82 4.61
N ASP A 89 2.13 -10.97 4.49
CA ASP A 89 1.63 -12.11 3.74
C ASP A 89 0.68 -12.93 4.60
N LEU A 90 -0.59 -12.94 4.18
CA LEU A 90 -1.67 -13.72 4.78
C LEU A 90 -2.17 -14.82 3.82
N SER A 91 -1.36 -15.19 2.81
CA SER A 91 -1.80 -16.14 1.77
C SER A 91 -2.20 -17.52 2.32
N ALA A 92 -1.64 -17.96 3.44
CA ALA A 92 -1.95 -19.23 4.10
C ALA A 92 -2.78 -19.06 5.39
N TRP A 93 -3.24 -17.83 5.69
CA TRP A 93 -3.84 -17.52 6.98
C TRP A 93 -5.11 -18.31 7.26
N GLU A 94 -5.98 -18.50 6.26
CA GLU A 94 -7.22 -19.26 6.42
C GLU A 94 -6.96 -20.77 6.67
N ASP A 95 -5.85 -21.30 6.16
CA ASP A 95 -5.53 -22.73 6.23
C ASP A 95 -4.76 -23.11 7.50
N SER A 96 -3.80 -22.28 7.92
CA SER A 96 -2.87 -22.61 9.00
C SER A 96 -2.76 -21.55 10.10
N SER A 97 -3.46 -20.41 9.98
CA SER A 97 -3.25 -19.24 10.84
C SER A 97 -1.79 -18.75 10.85
N GLU A 98 -1.05 -19.03 9.79
CA GLU A 98 0.33 -18.56 9.62
C GLU A 98 0.36 -17.26 8.81
N TYR A 99 1.26 -16.36 9.20
CA TYR A 99 1.53 -15.13 8.46
C TYR A 99 3.02 -14.79 8.45
N ARG A 100 3.45 -14.02 7.45
CA ARG A 100 4.83 -13.54 7.35
C ARG A 100 4.86 -12.04 7.15
N ILE A 101 5.66 -11.33 7.93
CA ILE A 101 5.92 -9.91 7.69
C ILE A 101 6.97 -9.82 6.58
N LEU A 102 6.55 -9.37 5.39
CA LEU A 102 7.45 -9.21 4.24
C LEU A 102 8.26 -7.92 4.34
N ARG A 103 7.68 -6.90 4.97
CA ARG A 103 8.34 -5.63 5.23
C ARG A 103 7.69 -4.95 6.43
N GLU A 104 8.47 -4.61 7.44
CA GLU A 104 8.01 -3.77 8.53
C GLU A 104 7.96 -2.30 8.12
N GLY A 105 6.98 -1.56 8.63
CA GLY A 105 6.73 -0.16 8.29
C GLY A 105 5.88 0.51 9.37
N ALA A 106 4.91 1.34 8.98
CA ALA A 106 4.10 2.14 9.90
C ALA A 106 3.29 1.34 10.96
N VAL A 107 3.10 0.03 10.78
CA VAL A 107 2.50 -0.87 11.78
C VAL A 107 3.56 -1.86 12.26
N SER A 108 3.82 -1.88 13.56
CA SER A 108 4.86 -2.74 14.13
C SER A 108 4.49 -4.22 14.15
N ALA A 109 5.49 -5.09 14.16
CA ALA A 109 5.30 -6.53 14.34
C ALA A 109 4.53 -6.85 15.63
N THR A 110 4.79 -6.13 16.72
CA THR A 110 4.08 -6.29 18.00
C THR A 110 2.60 -5.96 17.88
N ALA A 111 2.24 -4.87 17.19
CA ALA A 111 0.84 -4.49 16.99
C ALA A 111 0.09 -5.49 16.11
N LEU A 112 0.77 -6.07 15.12
CA LEU A 112 0.24 -7.16 14.29
C LEU A 112 -0.02 -8.41 15.12
N ALA A 113 0.97 -8.89 15.87
CA ALA A 113 0.85 -10.08 16.70
C ALA A 113 -0.27 -9.94 17.75
N ALA A 114 -0.40 -8.77 18.38
CA ALA A 114 -1.47 -8.48 19.34
C ALA A 114 -2.88 -8.46 18.71
N THR A 115 -2.98 -8.37 17.39
CA THR A 115 -4.25 -8.38 16.64
C THR A 115 -4.55 -9.76 16.08
N LEU A 116 -3.56 -10.41 15.46
CA LEU A 116 -3.71 -11.70 14.79
C LEU A 116 -3.72 -12.88 15.76
N ASN A 117 -3.07 -12.75 16.92
CA ASN A 117 -3.03 -13.82 17.93
C ASN A 117 -4.11 -13.65 19.01
N ARG A 118 -5.17 -12.88 18.72
CA ARG A 118 -6.29 -12.77 19.66
C ARG A 118 -7.05 -14.10 19.68
N PRO A 119 -7.47 -14.57 20.88
CA PRO A 119 -8.22 -15.82 21.03
C PRO A 119 -9.61 -15.74 20.39
#